data_AF-A0A941EZU4-F1
#
_entry.id   AF-A0A941EZU4-F1
#
_cell.length_a   1.000
_cell.length_b   1.000
_cell.length_c   1.000
_cell.angle_alpha   90.00
_cell.angle_beta   90.00
_cell.angle_gamma   90.00
#
_symmetry.space_group_name_H-M   'P 1'
#
loop_
_entity.id
_entity.type
_entity.pdbx_description
1 polymer ?
#
loop_
_entity_poly.entity_id
_entity_poly.type
_entity_poly.pdbx_seq_one_letter_code
_entity_poly.pdbx_strand_id
1 'polypeptide(L)'
;VGMLCTVLNPAAVVVGGALAQAGELLLNPLRESAQAASLPPAGTSLRILSAALGDQACALGAVALVLGQAGQSQIVRQEGHSGQLGHAAAPASTAGG
;
A
#
# COMPACT_ATOMS: atom_id res chain seq x y z
N VAL A 1 -9.59 17.37 5.52
CA VAL A 1 -8.33 16.64 5.78
C VAL A 1 -8.28 16.06 7.20
N GLY A 2 -8.61 16.80 8.27
CA GLY A 2 -8.52 16.28 9.65
C GLY A 2 -9.26 14.96 9.93
N MET A 3 -10.55 14.87 9.57
CA MET A 3 -11.31 13.62 9.73
C MET A 3 -10.69 12.44 8.97
N LEU A 4 -10.20 12.67 7.74
CA LEU A 4 -9.54 11.63 6.95
C LEU A 4 -8.26 11.14 7.64
N CYS A 5 -7.49 12.05 8.23
CA CYS A 5 -6.27 11.71 8.96
C CYS A 5 -6.61 10.90 10.21
N THR A 6 -7.64 11.30 10.97
CA THR A 6 -8.11 10.53 12.14
C THR A 6 -8.53 9.11 11.76
N VAL A 7 -9.29 8.94 10.68
CA VAL A 7 -9.85 7.62 10.30
C VAL A 7 -8.80 6.72 9.63
N LEU A 8 -7.97 7.26 8.75
CA LEU A 8 -7.01 6.46 7.98
C LEU A 8 -5.62 6.38 8.62
N ASN A 9 -5.29 7.29 9.54
CA ASN A 9 -3.97 7.44 10.16
C ASN A 9 -2.80 7.30 9.15
N PRO A 10 -2.78 8.09 8.06
CA PRO A 10 -1.79 7.92 7.01
C PRO A 10 -0.43 8.47 7.45
N ALA A 11 0.65 7.87 6.96
CA ALA A 11 2.00 8.38 7.15
C ALA A 11 2.30 9.66 6.34
N ALA A 12 1.51 9.92 5.29
CA ALA A 12 1.62 11.12 4.47
C ALA A 12 0.33 11.45 3.71
N VAL A 13 0.11 12.73 3.44
CA VAL A 13 -0.87 13.27 2.51
C VAL A 13 -0.12 14.06 1.44
N VAL A 14 -0.34 13.72 0.17
CA VAL A 14 0.27 14.39 -0.97
C VAL A 14 -0.74 15.34 -1.61
N VAL A 15 -0.36 16.59 -1.79
CA VAL A 15 -1.18 17.66 -2.38
C VAL A 15 -0.74 17.89 -3.82
N GLY A 16 -1.64 17.67 -4.78
CA GLY A 16 -1.36 17.76 -6.22
C GLY A 16 -2.17 18.84 -6.95
N GLY A 17 -1.97 18.93 -8.27
CA GLY A 17 -2.69 19.84 -9.16
C GLY A 17 -2.37 21.31 -8.91
N ALA A 18 -3.31 22.20 -9.22
CA ALA A 18 -3.17 23.64 -9.01
C ALA A 18 -2.85 24.02 -7.56
N LEU A 19 -3.28 23.18 -6.61
CA LEU A 19 -3.06 23.39 -5.18
C LEU A 19 -1.57 23.24 -4.80
N ALA A 20 -0.85 22.33 -5.46
CA ALA A 20 0.58 22.14 -5.25
C ALA A 20 1.40 23.36 -5.71
N GLN A 21 0.90 24.13 -6.69
CA GLN A 21 1.56 25.32 -7.23
C GLN A 21 1.58 26.48 -6.23
N ALA A 22 0.63 26.51 -5.29
CA ALA A 22 0.59 27.51 -4.22
C ALA A 22 1.72 27.33 -3.18
N GLY A 23 2.39 26.17 -3.19
CA GLY A 23 3.53 25.90 -2.31
C GLY A 23 3.24 26.18 -0.84
N GLU A 24 4.21 26.74 -0.14
CA GLU A 24 4.15 26.94 1.31
C GLU A 24 3.12 27.98 1.78
N LEU A 25 2.65 28.87 0.89
CA LEU A 25 1.54 29.79 1.19
C LEU A 25 0.26 29.04 1.58
N LEU A 26 0.08 27.83 1.04
CA LEU A 26 -1.07 26.99 1.33
C LEU A 26 -0.69 25.74 2.15
N LEU A 27 0.47 25.14 1.91
CA LEU A 27 0.87 23.91 2.61
C LEU A 27 1.08 24.13 4.11
N ASN A 28 1.60 25.29 4.53
CA ASN A 28 1.72 25.62 5.96
C ASN A 28 0.36 25.69 6.68
N PRO A 29 -0.61 26.51 6.24
CA PRO A 29 -1.92 26.55 6.90
C PRO A 29 -2.67 25.21 6.80
N LEU A 30 -2.42 24.41 5.76
CA LEU A 30 -2.93 23.03 5.68
C LEU A 30 -2.37 22.12 6.78
N ARG A 31 -1.07 22.20 7.09
CA ARG A 31 -0.44 21.43 8.17
C ARG A 31 -1.00 21.83 9.52
N GLU A 32 -1.12 23.13 9.78
CA GLU A 32 -1.71 23.65 11.02
C GLU A 32 -3.16 23.19 11.18
N SER A 33 -3.97 23.34 10.13
CA SER A 33 -5.38 22.91 10.15
C SER A 33 -5.51 21.39 10.31
N ALA A 34 -4.68 20.60 9.63
CA ALA A 34 -4.68 19.15 9.77
C ALA A 34 -4.34 18.71 11.19
N GLN A 35 -3.35 19.36 11.82
CA GLN A 35 -2.95 19.06 13.19
C GLN A 35 -4.05 19.46 14.19
N ALA A 36 -4.69 20.62 14.00
CA ALA A 36 -5.76 21.09 14.86
C ALA A 36 -7.06 20.27 14.73
N ALA A 37 -7.34 19.72 13.54
CA ALA A 37 -8.58 19.01 13.23
C ALA A 37 -8.47 17.47 13.31
N SER A 38 -7.31 16.92 13.70
CA SER A 38 -7.09 15.47 13.82
C SER A 38 -6.91 15.05 15.29
N LEU A 39 -7.34 13.83 15.62
CA LEU A 39 -7.10 13.27 16.96
C LEU A 39 -5.69 12.63 17.02
N PRO A 40 -4.95 12.76 18.14
CA PRO A 40 -3.68 12.06 18.31
C PRO A 40 -3.85 10.53 18.18
N PRO A 41 -2.86 9.81 17.60
CA PRO A 41 -1.58 10.30 17.08
C PRO A 41 -1.62 10.81 15.63
N ALA A 42 -2.76 10.70 14.94
CA ALA A 42 -2.86 10.93 13.51
C ALA A 42 -2.47 12.36 13.07
N GLY A 43 -2.65 13.37 13.92
CA GLY A 43 -2.21 14.74 13.64
C GLY A 43 -0.71 14.97 13.85
N THR A 44 -0.06 14.21 14.72
CA THR A 44 1.31 14.50 15.21
C THR A 44 2.39 13.92 14.31
N SER A 45 2.15 12.78 13.66
CA SER A 45 3.11 12.09 12.79
C SER A 45 2.83 12.27 11.29
N LEU A 46 1.80 13.05 10.94
CA LEU A 46 1.38 13.25 9.55
C LEU A 46 2.35 14.15 8.78
N ARG A 47 2.79 13.68 7.61
CA ARG A 47 3.56 14.49 6.66
C ARG A 47 2.65 15.01 5.54
N ILE A 48 2.62 16.33 5.33
CA ILE A 48 1.95 16.92 4.16
C ILE A 48 3.00 17.33 3.14
N LEU A 49 2.92 16.71 1.96
CA LEU A 49 3.91 16.82 0.88
C LEU A 49 3.29 17.46 -0.36
N SER A 50 4.10 18.20 -1.12
CA SER A 50 3.72 18.64 -2.47
C SER A 50 3.94 17.52 -3.48
N ALA A 51 3.05 17.38 -4.46
CA ALA A 51 3.20 16.41 -5.54
C ALA A 51 4.36 16.81 -6.46
N ALA A 52 5.29 15.88 -6.70
CA ALA A 52 6.47 16.14 -7.51
C ALA A 52 6.28 15.87 -9.03
N LEU A 53 5.24 15.12 -9.40
CA LEU A 53 5.07 14.61 -10.78
C LEU A 53 4.37 15.60 -11.73
N GLY A 54 3.81 16.69 -11.20
CA GLY A 54 3.11 17.70 -12.00
C GLY A 54 2.10 17.11 -12.98
N ASP A 55 2.09 17.63 -14.21
CA ASP A 55 1.15 17.23 -15.26
C ASP A 55 1.32 15.77 -15.71
N GLN A 56 2.48 15.17 -15.44
CA GLN A 56 2.78 13.77 -15.80
C GLN A 56 2.25 12.77 -14.77
N ALA A 57 1.69 13.22 -13.65
CA ALA A 57 1.22 12.34 -12.58
C ALA A 57 0.22 11.28 -13.07
N CYS A 58 -0.69 11.66 -13.99
CA CYS A 58 -1.68 10.73 -14.52
C CYS A 58 -1.05 9.67 -15.44
N ALA A 59 -0.20 10.10 -16.38
CA ALA A 59 0.48 9.19 -17.30
C ALA A 59 1.40 8.21 -16.56
N LEU A 60 2.22 8.72 -15.62
CA LEU A 60 3.09 7.89 -14.80
C LEU A 60 2.31 6.95 -13.88
N GLY A 61 1.16 7.38 -13.36
CA GLY A 61 0.26 6.53 -12.59
C GLY A 61 -0.30 5.36 -13.42
N ALA A 62 -0.71 5.62 -14.65
CA ALA A 62 -1.18 4.57 -15.57
C ALA A 62 -0.06 3.55 -15.89
N VAL A 63 1.15 4.02 -16.15
CA VAL A 63 2.32 3.15 -16.37
C VAL A 63 2.61 2.32 -15.10
N ALA A 64 2.61 2.94 -13.92
CA ALA A 64 2.83 2.25 -12.66
C ALA A 64 1.79 1.16 -12.38
N LEU A 65 0.52 1.39 -12.72
CA LEU A 65 -0.55 0.39 -12.59
C LEU A 65 -0.28 -0.85 -13.46
N VAL A 66 0.05 -0.65 -14.75
CA VAL A 66 0.35 -1.76 -15.67
C VAL A 66 1.59 -2.54 -15.21
N LEU A 67 2.66 -1.84 -14.83
CA LEU A 67 3.87 -2.47 -14.32
C LEU A 67 3.63 -3.23 -13.01
N GLY A 68 2.80 -2.67 -12.11
CA GLY A 68 2.43 -3.30 -10.84
C GLY A 68 1.66 -4.61 -11.04
N GLN A 69 0.73 -4.66 -11.99
CA GLN A 69 -0.03 -5.88 -12.32
C GLN A 69 0.86 -6.98 -12.92
N ALA A 70 1.84 -6.59 -13.74
CA ALA A 70 2.82 -7.52 -14.30
C ALA A 70 3.67 -8.18 -13.20
N GLY A 71 4.00 -7.45 -12.13
CA GLY A 71 4.74 -7.98 -10.98
C GLY A 71 3.92 -8.86 -10.03
N GLN A 72 2.64 -8.54 -9.81
CA GLN A 72 1.77 -9.25 -8.86
C GLN A 72 1.30 -10.63 -9.35
N SER A 73 1.31 -10.84 -10.67
CA SER A 73 0.88 -12.11 -11.29
C SER A 73 1.77 -13.31 -10.96
N GLN A 74 2.95 -13.09 -10.36
CA GLN A 74 3.90 -14.15 -9.99
C GLN A 74 3.80 -14.61 -8.53
N ILE A 75 3.12 -13.85 -7.66
CA ILE A 75 3.06 -14.13 -6.21
C ILE A 75 1.87 -15.03 -5.84
N VAL A 76 0.80 -15.05 -6.65
CA VAL A 76 -0.45 -15.80 -6.35
C VAL A 76 -0.47 -17.22 -6.95
N ARG A 77 0.54 -17.65 -7.73
CA ARG A 77 0.53 -18.97 -8.40
C ARG A 77 1.17 -20.13 -7.62
N GLN A 78 1.57 -19.93 -6.37
CA GLN A 78 2.26 -20.97 -5.59
C GLN A 78 1.46 -21.46 -4.39
N GLU A 79 0.15 -21.68 -4.55
CA GLU A 79 -0.67 -22.43 -3.60
C GLU A 79 -1.55 -23.43 -4.34
N GLY A 80 -1.02 -24.62 -4.63
CA GLY A 80 -1.83 -25.68 -5.22
C GLY A 80 -1.01 -26.81 -5.83
N HIS A 81 -0.13 -27.47 -5.06
CA HIS A 81 0.42 -28.77 -5.48
C HIS A 81 0.89 -29.73 -4.37
N SER A 82 0.25 -29.73 -3.20
CA SER A 82 0.45 -30.81 -2.21
C SER A 82 -0.88 -31.34 -1.71
N GLY A 83 -1.58 -32.04 -2.60
CA GLY A 83 -2.85 -32.68 -2.29
C GLY A 83 -3.24 -33.71 -3.33
N GLN A 84 -2.45 -34.79 -3.50
CA GLN A 84 -3.01 -36.02 -4.06
C GLN A 84 -2.31 -37.30 -3.54
N LEU A 85 -3.01 -37.96 -2.60
CA LEU A 85 -3.37 -39.40 -2.52
C LEU A 85 -2.25 -40.42 -2.77
N GLY A 86 -1.87 -41.28 -1.82
CA GLY A 86 -2.72 -42.34 -1.27
C GLY A 86 -2.70 -43.58 -2.18
N HIS A 87 -1.94 -44.62 -1.79
CA HIS A 87 -2.16 -46.07 -2.01
C HIS A 87 -0.90 -46.91 -2.32
N ALA A 88 -0.48 -47.71 -1.33
CA ALA A 88 -0.07 -49.13 -1.44
C ALA A 88 0.44 -49.54 -0.04
N ALA A 89 -0.36 -50.15 0.83
CA ALA A 89 -0.61 -51.60 0.92
C ALA A 89 0.70 -52.42 1.11
N ALA A 90 0.73 -53.17 2.22
CA ALA A 90 1.81 -53.98 2.81
C ALA A 90 2.36 -55.13 1.91
N PRO A 91 3.40 -55.90 2.32
CA PRO A 91 3.25 -56.87 3.42
C PRO A 91 4.43 -56.96 4.41
N ALA A 92 4.11 -57.52 5.57
CA ALA A 92 5.05 -58.01 6.57
C ALA A 92 5.99 -59.08 5.98
N SER A 93 7.27 -59.04 6.37
CA SER A 93 8.23 -60.12 6.13
C SER A 93 8.85 -60.56 7.47
N THR A 94 8.48 -61.77 7.86
CA THR A 94 9.06 -62.64 8.88
C THR A 94 10.44 -63.15 8.45
N ALA A 95 11.43 -63.10 9.34
CA ALA A 95 12.61 -64.00 9.46
C ALA A 95 13.47 -63.42 10.61
N GLY A 96 13.68 -64.06 11.75
CA GLY A 96 14.28 -65.39 11.93
C GLY A 96 15.65 -65.17 12.58
N GLY A 97 15.80 -65.57 13.86
CA GLY A 97 17.02 -65.44 14.65
C GLY A 97 16.74 -65.45 16.14
#